data_AF-A0A0W0W1G8-F1
#
_entry.id   AF-A0A0W0W1G8-F1
#
_cell.length_a   1.000
_cell.length_b   1.000
_cell.length_c   1.000
_cell.angle_alpha   90.00
_cell.angle_beta   90.00
_cell.angle_gamma   90.00
#
_symmetry.space_group_name_H-M   'P 1'
#
loop_
_entity.id
_entity.type
_entity.pdbx_description
1 polymer ?
#
loop_
_entity_poly.entity_id
_entity_poly.type
_entity_poly.pdbx_seq_one_letter_code
_entity_poly.pdbx_strand_id
1 'polypeptide(L)'
;MRIKSLIPTMTGVFLILAFSFLGYQRVHKPRIFILHSYNEYMPWVERVNQGIRHVFKDKAYISLRYFYMDTKRRNSPVYIQRISKAVLAAIHAWKPDVLISFDNDAQNLIGQNLTRFKNTKIIMGGVTDNKRWPEYDKLPNITGITEEIPVAAIREVLSLIFRQERRIYYLSDDSITSRTLEKNMLSQNWGSYELVAHKRLKTLDEWKEAVQEANKTADILLVSVYHSIKDGKKNINTQKLVSWMNENSRIPVVGVYESFIIDGGMIAIAISGLEQGYSAAWLAFNVIEKKIAIRDIPTLRGKTFSLFINKDELRKRFPQAQIPIILDTFSKSSSKLNHLQNPNFRER
;
A
#
# COMPACT_ATOMS: atom_id res chain seq x y z
N MET A 1 41.73 -29.24 -47.13
CA MET A 1 41.79 -30.09 -45.90
C MET A 1 41.94 -29.31 -44.58
N ARG A 2 42.09 -27.97 -44.56
CA ARG A 2 42.30 -27.19 -43.32
C ARG A 2 41.04 -26.71 -42.57
N ILE A 3 39.87 -26.70 -43.21
CA ILE A 3 38.64 -26.16 -42.57
C ILE A 3 38.09 -27.11 -41.49
N LYS A 4 38.22 -28.44 -41.68
CA LYS A 4 37.69 -29.44 -40.74
C LYS A 4 38.40 -29.42 -39.37
N SER A 5 39.68 -29.02 -39.32
CA SER A 5 40.44 -28.91 -38.06
C SER A 5 40.16 -27.61 -37.28
N LEU A 6 39.59 -26.58 -37.93
CA LEU A 6 39.22 -25.32 -37.26
C LEU A 6 37.88 -25.41 -36.52
N ILE A 7 36.94 -26.24 -37.00
CA ILE A 7 35.61 -26.39 -36.41
C ILE A 7 35.65 -26.71 -34.90
N PRO A 8 36.38 -27.76 -34.42
CA PRO A 8 36.40 -28.08 -33.00
C PRO A 8 37.03 -26.96 -32.14
N THR A 9 38.07 -26.28 -32.65
CA THR A 9 38.70 -25.16 -31.95
C THR A 9 37.76 -23.96 -31.85
N MET A 10 37.08 -23.60 -32.94
CA MET A 10 36.09 -22.52 -32.95
C MET A 10 34.89 -22.83 -32.05
N THR A 11 34.40 -24.06 -32.05
CA THR A 11 33.36 -24.53 -31.14
C THR A 11 33.80 -24.43 -29.69
N GLY A 12 35.04 -24.84 -29.37
CA GLY A 12 35.60 -24.73 -28.02
C GLY A 12 35.66 -23.28 -27.53
N VAL A 13 36.16 -22.36 -28.37
CA VAL A 13 36.21 -20.91 -28.05
C VAL A 13 34.81 -20.34 -27.88
N PHE A 14 33.86 -20.68 -28.76
CA PHE A 14 32.47 -20.24 -28.65
C PHE A 14 31.82 -20.70 -27.34
N LEU A 15 32.01 -21.97 -26.96
CA LEU A 15 31.48 -22.50 -25.71
C LEU A 15 32.07 -21.79 -24.48
N ILE A 16 33.39 -21.56 -24.46
CA ILE A 16 34.03 -20.81 -23.37
C ILE A 16 33.43 -19.40 -23.27
N LEU A 17 33.32 -18.67 -24.38
CA LEU A 17 32.73 -17.34 -24.39
C LEU A 17 31.27 -17.35 -23.95
N ALA A 18 30.48 -18.33 -24.39
CA ALA A 18 29.08 -18.47 -24.00
C ALA A 18 28.94 -18.75 -22.49
N PHE A 19 29.73 -19.67 -21.93
CA PHE A 19 29.70 -19.97 -20.49
C PHE A 19 30.24 -18.83 -19.64
N SER A 20 31.31 -18.15 -20.08
CA SER A 20 31.82 -16.94 -19.43
C SER A 20 30.78 -15.82 -19.43
N PHE A 21 30.08 -15.61 -20.55
CA PHE A 21 29.00 -14.63 -20.64
C PHE A 21 27.82 -14.97 -19.72
N LEU A 22 27.40 -16.24 -19.67
CA LEU A 22 26.36 -16.69 -18.73
C LEU A 22 26.79 -16.53 -17.27
N GLY A 23 28.05 -16.84 -16.95
CA GLY A 23 28.64 -16.63 -15.63
C GLY A 23 28.65 -15.15 -15.24
N TYR A 24 29.10 -14.29 -16.15
CA TYR A 24 29.11 -12.84 -15.99
C TYR A 24 27.69 -12.28 -15.75
N GLN A 25 26.74 -12.65 -16.62
CA GLN A 25 25.33 -12.25 -16.49
C GLN A 25 24.74 -12.70 -15.16
N ARG A 26 25.07 -13.90 -14.68
CA ARG A 26 24.60 -14.42 -13.39
C ARG A 26 25.16 -13.63 -12.20
N VAL A 27 26.43 -13.25 -12.24
CA VAL A 27 27.09 -12.52 -11.15
C VAL A 27 26.64 -11.05 -11.10
N HIS A 28 26.44 -10.44 -12.28
CA HIS A 28 26.12 -9.01 -12.44
C HIS A 28 24.63 -8.71 -12.62
N LYS A 29 23.74 -9.65 -12.31
CA LYS A 29 22.29 -9.37 -12.26
C LYS A 29 22.02 -8.21 -11.31
N PRO A 30 21.31 -7.15 -11.75
CA PRO A 30 20.87 -6.09 -10.85
C PRO A 30 20.05 -6.67 -9.70
N ARG A 31 20.27 -6.16 -8.49
CA ARG A 31 19.69 -6.66 -7.25
C ARG A 31 18.77 -5.63 -6.62
N ILE A 32 17.50 -5.98 -6.47
CA ILE A 32 16.48 -5.16 -5.80
C ILE A 32 16.05 -5.85 -4.51
N PHE A 33 16.30 -5.20 -3.36
CA PHE A 33 15.85 -5.67 -2.06
C PHE A 33 14.55 -4.97 -1.73
N ILE A 34 13.50 -5.74 -1.44
CA ILE A 34 12.15 -5.25 -1.19
C ILE A 34 11.83 -5.55 0.27
N LEU A 35 11.78 -4.50 1.07
CA LEU A 35 11.52 -4.56 2.50
C LEU A 35 10.09 -4.10 2.80
N HIS A 36 9.28 -4.99 3.34
CA HIS A 36 7.94 -4.65 3.82
C HIS A 36 7.91 -4.56 5.34
N SER A 37 7.23 -3.54 5.86
CA SER A 37 6.90 -3.45 7.29
C SER A 37 6.04 -4.65 7.74
N TYR A 38 5.11 -5.07 6.90
CA TYR A 38 4.09 -6.04 7.26
C TYR A 38 4.28 -7.40 6.59
N ASN A 39 3.46 -8.39 6.95
CA ASN A 39 3.57 -9.74 6.41
C ASN A 39 2.96 -9.89 5.01
N GLU A 40 3.45 -10.86 4.26
CA GLU A 40 3.07 -11.13 2.87
C GLU A 40 1.58 -11.45 2.64
N TYR A 41 0.90 -12.01 3.64
CA TYR A 41 -0.52 -12.40 3.58
C TYR A 41 -1.46 -11.23 3.90
N MET A 42 -0.94 -10.05 4.26
CA MET A 42 -1.80 -8.88 4.41
C MET A 42 -2.31 -8.45 3.03
N PRO A 43 -3.64 -8.22 2.87
CA PRO A 43 -4.22 -7.80 1.60
C PRO A 43 -3.52 -6.58 0.99
N TRP A 44 -3.18 -5.59 1.81
CA TRP A 44 -2.37 -4.42 1.42
C TRP A 44 -1.03 -4.82 0.79
N VAL A 45 -0.27 -5.68 1.47
CA VAL A 45 1.05 -6.14 1.01
C VAL A 45 0.93 -6.95 -0.28
N GLU A 46 -0.10 -7.78 -0.39
CA GLU A 46 -0.34 -8.55 -1.62
C GLU A 46 -0.69 -7.63 -2.81
N ARG A 47 -1.45 -6.55 -2.61
CA ARG A 47 -1.65 -5.53 -3.66
C ARG A 47 -0.35 -4.85 -4.07
N VAL A 48 0.50 -4.50 -3.11
CA VAL A 48 1.83 -3.93 -3.40
C VAL A 48 2.69 -4.93 -4.17
N ASN A 49 2.72 -6.19 -3.76
CA ASN A 49 3.41 -7.25 -4.47
C ASN A 49 2.88 -7.43 -5.91
N GLN A 50 1.55 -7.35 -6.12
CA GLN A 50 0.96 -7.38 -7.46
C GLN A 50 1.50 -6.25 -8.35
N GLY A 51 1.56 -5.02 -7.82
CA GLY A 51 2.16 -3.87 -8.51
C GLY A 51 3.61 -4.11 -8.89
N ILE A 52 4.43 -4.63 -7.96
CA ILE A 52 5.84 -4.95 -8.22
C ILE A 52 5.95 -6.03 -9.31
N ARG A 53 5.15 -7.09 -9.22
CA ARG A 53 5.15 -8.19 -10.19
C ARG A 53 4.77 -7.71 -11.59
N HIS A 54 3.85 -6.75 -11.74
CA HIS A 54 3.54 -6.18 -13.05
C HIS A 54 4.74 -5.57 -13.76
N VAL A 55 5.68 -4.99 -13.00
CA VAL A 55 6.91 -4.42 -13.58
C VAL A 55 7.94 -5.50 -13.90
N PHE A 56 8.13 -6.47 -13.01
CA PHE A 56 9.28 -7.39 -13.08
C PHE A 56 8.99 -8.82 -13.54
N LYS A 57 7.73 -9.22 -13.77
CA LYS A 57 7.36 -10.60 -14.13
C LYS A 57 8.17 -11.20 -15.29
N ASP A 58 8.46 -10.39 -16.30
CA ASP A 58 9.17 -10.84 -17.52
C ASP A 58 10.64 -10.38 -17.52
N LYS A 59 11.20 -10.04 -16.36
CA LYS A 59 12.56 -9.47 -16.20
C LYS A 59 13.45 -10.36 -15.33
N ALA A 60 13.55 -11.63 -15.70
CA ALA A 60 14.34 -12.64 -14.96
C ALA A 60 15.85 -12.34 -14.86
N TYR A 61 16.34 -11.33 -15.59
CA TYR A 61 17.70 -10.82 -15.49
C TYR A 61 17.91 -9.89 -14.28
N ILE A 62 16.82 -9.42 -13.65
CA ILE A 62 16.83 -8.68 -12.38
C ILE A 62 16.53 -9.65 -11.23
N SER A 63 17.35 -9.63 -10.18
CA SER A 63 17.14 -10.43 -8.98
C SER A 63 16.33 -9.65 -7.96
N LEU A 64 15.18 -10.19 -7.56
CA LEU A 64 14.35 -9.62 -6.49
C LEU A 64 14.55 -10.43 -5.20
N ARG A 65 14.63 -9.75 -4.07
CA ARG A 65 14.59 -10.38 -2.74
C ARG A 65 13.59 -9.66 -1.86
N TYR A 66 12.59 -10.38 -1.38
CA TYR A 66 11.59 -9.86 -0.45
C TYR A 66 11.99 -10.17 1.00
N PHE A 67 11.70 -9.24 1.90
CA PHE A 67 11.81 -9.42 3.34
C PHE A 67 10.59 -8.78 4.02
N TYR A 68 9.88 -9.56 4.82
CA TYR A 68 8.66 -9.13 5.52
C TYR A 68 8.94 -9.05 7.02
N MET A 69 8.80 -7.85 7.60
CA MET A 69 9.15 -7.63 9.01
C MET A 69 8.04 -8.04 10.00
N ASP A 70 6.80 -8.22 9.53
CA ASP A 70 5.63 -8.61 10.32
C ASP A 70 5.39 -7.79 11.61
N THR A 71 5.73 -6.49 11.57
CA THR A 71 5.71 -5.62 12.75
C THR A 71 4.31 -5.31 13.27
N LYS A 72 3.30 -5.38 12.39
CA LYS A 72 1.91 -5.09 12.78
C LYS A 72 1.31 -6.16 13.69
N ARG A 73 1.74 -7.43 13.55
CA ARG A 73 1.34 -8.53 14.44
C ARG A 73 2.30 -8.70 15.61
N ARG A 74 3.59 -8.39 15.41
CA ARG A 74 4.66 -8.57 16.40
C ARG A 74 5.43 -7.27 16.58
N ASN A 75 5.18 -6.55 17.68
CA ASN A 75 5.76 -5.22 17.92
C ASN A 75 6.44 -5.08 19.29
N SER A 76 6.76 -6.18 19.98
CA SER A 76 7.51 -6.08 21.23
C SER A 76 8.89 -5.47 20.98
N PRO A 77 9.46 -4.68 21.91
CA PRO A 77 10.78 -4.08 21.73
C PRO A 77 11.88 -5.09 21.37
N VAL A 78 11.84 -6.27 21.99
CA VAL A 78 12.77 -7.39 21.72
C VAL A 78 12.62 -7.89 20.28
N TYR A 79 11.37 -8.06 19.81
CA TYR A 79 11.12 -8.48 18.43
C TYR A 79 11.63 -7.45 17.42
N ILE A 80 11.30 -6.17 17.64
CA ILE A 80 11.71 -5.06 16.76
C ILE A 80 13.25 -4.98 16.68
N GLN A 81 13.95 -5.11 17.80
CA GLN A 81 15.41 -5.13 17.82
C GLN A 81 15.99 -6.30 17.02
N ARG A 82 15.45 -7.52 17.24
CA ARG A 82 15.91 -8.73 16.55
C ARG A 82 15.67 -8.67 15.04
N ILE A 83 14.46 -8.29 14.62
CA ILE A 83 14.10 -8.23 13.20
C ILE A 83 14.88 -7.14 12.48
N SER A 84 15.10 -5.99 13.13
CA SER A 84 15.93 -4.90 12.61
C SER A 84 17.37 -5.37 12.34
N LYS A 85 17.99 -6.09 13.28
CA LYS A 85 19.32 -6.67 13.10
C LYS A 85 19.35 -7.65 11.92
N ALA A 86 18.34 -8.49 11.79
CA ALA A 86 18.24 -9.46 10.69
C ALA A 86 18.10 -8.78 9.32
N VAL A 87 17.25 -7.76 9.21
CA VAL A 87 17.07 -6.96 7.97
C VAL A 87 18.38 -6.30 7.56
N LEU A 88 19.04 -5.60 8.48
CA LEU A 88 20.29 -4.90 8.19
C LEU A 88 21.39 -5.88 7.76
N ALA A 89 21.50 -7.03 8.43
CA ALA A 89 22.43 -8.08 8.05
C ALA A 89 22.12 -8.66 6.66
N ALA A 90 20.84 -8.89 6.35
CA ALA A 90 20.40 -9.40 5.05
C ALA A 90 20.71 -8.42 3.90
N ILE A 91 20.46 -7.12 4.10
CA ILE A 91 20.79 -6.07 3.13
C ILE A 91 22.30 -5.99 2.93
N HIS A 92 23.08 -5.95 4.02
CA HIS A 92 24.54 -5.87 3.96
C HIS A 92 25.16 -7.08 3.25
N ALA A 93 24.71 -8.30 3.56
CA ALA A 93 25.21 -9.52 2.95
C ALA A 93 24.85 -9.61 1.45
N TRP A 94 23.66 -9.15 1.06
CA TRP A 94 23.17 -9.30 -0.30
C TRP A 94 23.61 -8.19 -1.25
N LYS A 95 23.98 -7.01 -0.71
CA LYS A 95 24.48 -5.83 -1.44
C LYS A 95 23.56 -5.44 -2.62
N PRO A 96 22.33 -4.97 -2.35
CA PRO A 96 21.42 -4.54 -3.40
C PRO A 96 21.91 -3.27 -4.11
N ASP A 97 21.63 -3.17 -5.41
CA ASP A 97 21.76 -1.92 -6.17
C ASP A 97 20.65 -0.94 -5.83
N VAL A 98 19.45 -1.47 -5.56
CA VAL A 98 18.26 -0.70 -5.17
C VAL A 98 17.59 -1.34 -3.96
N LEU A 99 17.26 -0.53 -2.97
CA LEU A 99 16.45 -0.91 -1.81
C LEU A 99 15.09 -0.23 -1.92
N ILE A 100 14.03 -1.02 -1.95
CA ILE A 100 12.65 -0.52 -1.87
C ILE A 100 12.13 -0.81 -0.47
N SER A 101 11.61 0.20 0.25
CA SER A 101 11.00 0.04 1.57
C SER A 101 9.54 0.47 1.57
N PHE A 102 8.66 -0.38 2.09
CA PHE A 102 7.21 -0.15 2.16
C PHE A 102 6.71 0.06 3.59
N ASP A 103 5.90 1.12 3.75
CA ASP A 103 5.26 1.55 4.98
C ASP A 103 6.25 1.96 6.10
N ASN A 104 5.69 2.44 7.21
CA ASN A 104 6.42 3.23 8.20
C ASN A 104 7.56 2.47 8.90
N ASP A 105 7.40 1.21 9.30
CA ASP A 105 8.42 0.52 10.12
C ASP A 105 9.68 0.18 9.33
N ALA A 106 9.52 -0.27 8.09
CA ALA A 106 10.61 -0.49 7.15
C ALA A 106 11.33 0.83 6.85
N GLN A 107 10.58 1.88 6.51
CA GLN A 107 11.16 3.20 6.23
C GLN A 107 11.89 3.78 7.45
N ASN A 108 11.33 3.62 8.66
CA ASN A 108 11.95 4.06 9.90
C ASN A 108 13.28 3.35 10.15
N LEU A 109 13.33 2.04 9.95
CA LEU A 109 14.56 1.25 10.09
C LEU A 109 15.65 1.74 9.11
N ILE A 110 15.28 1.97 7.85
CA ILE A 110 16.23 2.46 6.84
C ILE A 110 16.66 3.90 7.14
N GLY A 111 15.72 4.77 7.50
CA GLY A 111 15.95 6.17 7.88
C GLY A 111 16.92 6.32 9.06
N GLN A 112 16.78 5.49 10.09
CA GLN A 112 17.68 5.49 11.25
C GLN A 112 19.10 4.99 10.91
N ASN A 113 19.29 4.36 9.75
CA ASN A 113 20.55 3.74 9.34
C ASN A 113 21.09 4.29 8.01
N LEU A 114 20.65 5.48 7.58
CA LEU A 114 21.02 6.07 6.28
C LEU A 114 22.52 6.17 6.03
N THR A 115 23.33 6.38 7.07
CA THR A 115 24.80 6.41 6.97
C THR A 115 25.38 5.09 6.45
N ARG A 116 24.70 3.96 6.65
CA ARG A 116 25.08 2.64 6.13
C ARG A 116 24.68 2.43 4.68
N PHE A 117 23.84 3.30 4.12
CA PHE A 117 23.22 3.16 2.80
C PHE A 117 23.58 4.30 1.83
N LYS A 118 24.65 5.07 2.10
CA LYS A 118 25.05 6.24 1.28
C LYS A 118 25.21 5.93 -0.22
N ASN A 119 25.62 4.71 -0.55
CA ASN A 119 25.85 4.26 -1.94
C ASN A 119 24.70 3.40 -2.50
N THR A 120 23.64 3.17 -1.71
CA THR A 120 22.48 2.38 -2.12
C THR A 120 21.38 3.33 -2.57
N LYS A 121 20.75 3.03 -3.70
CA LYS A 121 19.60 3.80 -4.20
C LYS A 121 18.36 3.34 -3.45
N ILE A 122 17.66 4.25 -2.78
CA ILE A 122 16.55 3.94 -1.88
C ILE A 122 15.26 4.48 -2.47
N ILE A 123 14.25 3.63 -2.59
CA ILE A 123 12.91 4.00 -3.04
C ILE A 123 11.94 3.69 -1.91
N MET A 124 11.25 4.71 -1.40
CA MET A 124 10.23 4.52 -0.38
C MET A 124 8.85 4.46 -1.04
N GLY A 125 8.06 3.43 -0.73
CA GLY A 125 6.67 3.32 -1.15
C GLY A 125 5.75 3.21 0.06
N GLY A 126 4.48 3.56 -0.06
CA GLY A 126 3.59 3.54 1.10
C GLY A 126 3.92 4.66 2.11
N VAL A 127 4.47 5.80 1.65
CA VAL A 127 4.87 6.90 2.54
C VAL A 127 3.62 7.64 3.00
N THR A 128 3.16 7.36 4.22
CA THR A 128 2.05 8.09 4.85
C THR A 128 2.50 9.38 5.54
N ASP A 129 3.77 9.41 6.03
CA ASP A 129 4.29 10.47 6.89
C ASP A 129 4.95 11.62 6.13
N ASN A 130 4.31 12.78 6.18
CA ASN A 130 4.82 14.03 5.64
C ASN A 130 5.90 14.70 6.52
N LYS A 131 6.23 14.17 7.71
CA LYS A 131 7.22 14.79 8.60
C LYS A 131 8.65 14.43 8.23
N ARG A 132 8.93 13.16 7.97
CA ARG A 132 10.27 12.68 7.60
C ARG A 132 10.55 12.81 6.12
N TRP A 133 9.51 12.80 5.29
CA TRP A 133 9.67 12.91 3.85
C TRP A 133 10.47 14.16 3.41
N PRO A 134 10.22 15.38 3.94
CA PRO A 134 11.02 16.56 3.62
C PRO A 134 12.50 16.45 3.98
N GLU A 135 12.88 15.58 4.91
CA GLU A 135 14.28 15.28 5.24
C GLU A 135 14.87 14.30 4.23
N TYR A 136 14.09 13.31 3.80
CA TYR A 136 14.51 12.29 2.84
C TYR A 136 14.58 12.79 1.39
N ASP A 137 13.66 13.64 0.96
CA ASP A 137 13.60 14.23 -0.39
C ASP A 137 14.82 15.11 -0.69
N LYS A 138 15.54 15.57 0.35
CA LYS A 138 16.80 16.31 0.21
C LYS A 138 18.02 15.40 0.01
N LEU A 139 17.88 14.09 0.20
CA LEU A 139 18.99 13.16 0.12
C LEU A 139 19.17 12.67 -1.33
N PRO A 140 20.41 12.70 -1.86
CA PRO A 140 20.66 12.48 -3.29
C PRO A 140 20.46 11.03 -3.74
N ASN A 141 20.23 10.10 -2.81
CA ASN A 141 20.05 8.69 -3.06
C ASN A 141 18.65 8.17 -2.70
N ILE A 142 17.68 9.05 -2.42
CA ILE A 142 16.32 8.67 -2.02
C ILE A 142 15.28 9.32 -2.93
N THR A 143 14.29 8.54 -3.34
CA THR A 143 13.05 9.02 -3.96
C THR A 143 11.90 8.09 -3.53
N GLY A 144 10.68 8.28 -4.04
CA GLY A 144 9.58 7.43 -3.61
C GLY A 144 8.21 7.79 -4.16
N ILE A 145 7.20 7.16 -3.56
CA ILE A 145 5.79 7.43 -3.78
C ILE A 145 5.05 7.57 -2.43
N THR A 146 4.27 8.64 -2.31
CA THR A 146 3.43 8.91 -1.12
C THR A 146 2.07 8.24 -1.21
N GLU A 147 1.54 7.85 -0.05
CA GLU A 147 0.13 7.52 0.12
C GLU A 147 -0.68 8.80 0.30
N GLU A 148 -1.61 9.04 -0.62
CA GLU A 148 -2.55 10.13 -0.51
C GLU A 148 -3.97 9.55 -0.56
N ILE A 149 -4.80 9.91 0.43
CA ILE A 149 -6.22 9.61 0.34
C ILE A 149 -6.76 10.39 -0.87
N PRO A 150 -7.40 9.72 -1.84
CA PRO A 150 -7.73 10.34 -3.11
C PRO A 150 -9.01 11.18 -3.00
N VAL A 151 -8.97 12.30 -2.25
CA VAL A 151 -10.13 13.17 -1.96
C VAL A 151 -10.86 13.60 -3.24
N ALA A 152 -10.11 13.94 -4.29
CA ALA A 152 -10.69 14.28 -5.59
C ALA A 152 -11.52 13.14 -6.20
N ALA A 153 -11.02 11.90 -6.13
CA ALA A 153 -11.76 10.73 -6.58
C ALA A 153 -12.94 10.40 -5.65
N ILE A 154 -12.77 10.60 -4.34
CA ILE A 154 -13.85 10.40 -3.36
C ILE A 154 -15.03 11.30 -3.70
N ARG A 155 -14.82 12.61 -3.82
CA ARG A 155 -15.93 13.53 -4.15
C ARG A 155 -16.57 13.22 -5.51
N GLU A 156 -15.79 12.84 -6.52
CA GLU A 156 -16.31 12.52 -7.85
C GLU A 156 -17.16 11.24 -7.83
N VAL A 157 -16.63 10.15 -7.29
CA VAL A 157 -17.37 8.89 -7.15
C VAL A 157 -18.62 9.08 -6.29
N LEU A 158 -18.52 9.79 -5.16
CA LEU A 158 -19.68 10.05 -4.32
C LEU A 158 -20.73 10.89 -5.06
N SER A 159 -20.34 11.88 -5.86
CA SER A 159 -21.31 12.70 -6.62
C SER A 159 -22.08 11.91 -7.68
N LEU A 160 -21.45 10.86 -8.20
CA LEU A 160 -22.04 9.95 -9.18
C LEU A 160 -22.99 8.96 -8.52
N ILE A 161 -22.70 8.53 -7.29
CA ILE A 161 -23.51 7.56 -6.55
C ILE A 161 -24.66 8.23 -5.79
N PHE A 162 -24.36 9.34 -5.12
CA PHE A 162 -25.21 10.04 -4.17
C PHE A 162 -25.38 11.51 -4.62
N ARG A 163 -26.46 11.76 -5.36
CA ARG A 163 -26.66 13.03 -6.07
C ARG A 163 -26.99 14.21 -5.17
N GLN A 164 -27.55 13.98 -3.97
CA GLN A 164 -28.01 15.05 -3.08
C GLN A 164 -27.14 15.18 -1.82
N GLU A 165 -26.49 14.11 -1.43
CA GLU A 165 -25.71 13.98 -0.22
C GLU A 165 -24.41 14.78 -0.34
N ARG A 166 -24.21 15.77 0.53
CA ARG A 166 -23.06 16.70 0.47
C ARG A 166 -22.34 16.89 1.79
N ARG A 167 -22.94 16.48 2.91
CA ARG A 167 -22.35 16.60 4.25
C ARG A 167 -21.64 15.31 4.63
N ILE A 168 -20.34 15.39 4.88
CA ILE A 168 -19.49 14.26 5.25
C ILE A 168 -19.17 14.33 6.74
N TYR A 169 -19.40 13.22 7.45
CA TYR A 169 -18.86 12.98 8.78
C TYR A 169 -17.65 12.04 8.66
N TYR A 170 -16.48 12.47 9.11
CA TYR A 170 -15.25 11.67 9.02
C TYR A 170 -14.90 11.01 10.36
N LEU A 171 -14.71 9.69 10.36
CA LEU A 171 -14.27 8.90 11.52
C LEU A 171 -12.93 8.21 11.28
N SER A 172 -12.11 8.20 12.32
CA SER A 172 -10.92 7.37 12.42
C SER A 172 -10.64 6.95 13.86
N ASP A 173 -9.77 5.97 14.04
CA ASP A 173 -9.13 5.71 15.33
C ASP A 173 -8.10 6.80 15.67
N ASP A 174 -7.55 6.75 16.88
CA ASP A 174 -6.56 7.71 17.36
C ASP A 174 -5.09 7.28 17.14
N SER A 175 -4.85 6.37 16.18
CA SER A 175 -3.50 5.90 15.86
C SER A 175 -2.62 6.99 15.23
N ILE A 176 -1.29 6.79 15.25
CA ILE A 176 -0.32 7.68 14.59
C ILE A 176 -0.63 7.81 13.09
N THR A 177 -1.02 6.71 12.44
CA THR A 177 -1.42 6.70 11.03
C THR A 177 -2.62 7.61 10.80
N SER A 178 -3.68 7.49 11.60
CA SER A 178 -4.87 8.34 11.50
C SER A 178 -4.56 9.83 11.64
N ARG A 179 -3.77 10.19 12.64
CA ARG A 179 -3.34 11.58 12.89
C ARG A 179 -2.54 12.18 11.73
N THR A 180 -1.83 11.34 10.99
CA THR A 180 -1.03 11.76 9.83
C THR A 180 -1.92 11.96 8.61
N LEU A 181 -2.81 11.00 8.33
CA LEU A 181 -3.75 11.05 7.22
C LEU A 181 -4.73 12.22 7.32
N GLU A 182 -5.20 12.52 8.52
CA GLU A 182 -6.14 13.62 8.77
C GLU A 182 -5.61 14.97 8.33
N LYS A 183 -4.33 15.29 8.62
CA LYS A 183 -3.77 16.59 8.23
C LYS A 183 -3.86 16.81 6.72
N ASN A 184 -3.66 15.73 5.98
CA ASN A 184 -3.84 15.73 4.54
C ASN A 184 -5.34 15.87 4.22
N MET A 185 -6.23 15.10 4.83
CA MET A 185 -7.68 15.16 4.55
C MET A 185 -8.35 16.52 4.80
N LEU A 186 -8.03 17.19 5.90
CA LEU A 186 -8.66 18.44 6.30
C LEU A 186 -8.21 19.63 5.44
N SER A 187 -7.07 19.54 4.77
CA SER A 187 -6.52 20.60 3.92
C SER A 187 -6.87 20.46 2.44
N GLN A 188 -7.55 19.38 2.05
CA GLN A 188 -7.85 19.06 0.65
C GLN A 188 -9.14 19.73 0.16
N ASN A 189 -9.25 19.87 -1.16
CA ASN A 189 -10.42 20.47 -1.79
C ASN A 189 -11.56 19.44 -1.92
N TRP A 190 -12.56 19.54 -1.04
CA TRP A 190 -13.77 18.72 -1.05
C TRP A 190 -14.81 19.14 -2.09
N GLY A 191 -14.58 20.22 -2.85
CA GLY A 191 -15.51 20.72 -3.86
C GLY A 191 -16.81 21.20 -3.21
N SER A 192 -17.95 20.67 -3.67
CA SER A 192 -19.26 20.98 -3.10
C SER A 192 -19.59 20.20 -1.82
N TYR A 193 -18.69 19.31 -1.38
CA TYR A 193 -18.89 18.58 -0.13
C TYR A 193 -18.42 19.40 1.07
N GLU A 194 -19.21 19.36 2.13
CA GLU A 194 -18.90 19.96 3.41
C GLU A 194 -18.47 18.86 4.39
N LEU A 195 -17.27 19.00 4.98
CA LEU A 195 -16.86 18.15 6.08
C LEU A 195 -17.44 18.71 7.40
N VAL A 196 -18.64 18.25 7.77
CA VAL A 196 -19.39 18.80 8.91
C VAL A 196 -18.80 18.40 10.27
N ALA A 197 -18.06 17.30 10.32
CA ALA A 197 -17.35 16.87 11.52
C ALA A 197 -16.21 15.91 11.19
N HIS A 198 -15.22 15.89 12.08
CA HIS A 198 -14.18 14.88 12.13
C HIS A 198 -13.94 14.44 13.58
N LYS A 199 -13.99 13.13 13.85
CA LYS A 199 -13.70 12.56 15.19
C LYS A 199 -12.65 11.45 15.09
N ARG A 200 -11.59 11.59 15.92
CA ARG A 200 -10.64 10.52 16.23
C ARG A 200 -11.04 9.87 17.53
N LEU A 201 -11.24 8.56 17.51
CA LEU A 201 -11.85 7.82 18.61
C LEU A 201 -10.92 6.73 19.10
N LYS A 202 -11.03 6.40 20.39
CA LYS A 202 -10.21 5.38 21.04
C LYS A 202 -11.02 4.15 21.40
N THR A 203 -12.29 4.32 21.75
CA THR A 203 -13.13 3.24 22.29
C THR A 203 -14.32 2.92 21.39
N LEU A 204 -14.87 1.72 21.57
CA LEU A 204 -16.08 1.30 20.88
C LEU A 204 -17.28 2.19 21.25
N ASP A 205 -17.42 2.58 22.52
CA ASP A 205 -18.57 3.39 22.94
C ASP A 205 -18.53 4.79 22.30
N GLU A 206 -17.36 5.43 22.30
CA GLU A 206 -17.14 6.68 21.55
C GLU A 206 -17.46 6.51 20.06
N TRP A 207 -17.06 5.39 19.45
CA TRP A 207 -17.37 5.08 18.06
C TRP A 207 -18.87 4.97 17.80
N LYS A 208 -19.60 4.27 18.68
CA LYS A 208 -21.04 4.12 18.56
C LYS A 208 -21.76 5.45 18.69
N GLU A 209 -21.37 6.28 19.65
CA GLU A 209 -21.91 7.63 19.84
C GLU A 209 -21.69 8.50 18.61
N ALA A 210 -20.48 8.49 18.04
CA ALA A 210 -20.16 9.27 16.85
C ALA A 210 -20.95 8.82 15.61
N VAL A 211 -21.23 7.52 15.47
CA VAL A 211 -22.12 7.03 14.40
C VAL A 211 -23.57 7.52 14.60
N GLN A 212 -24.06 7.57 15.85
CA GLN A 212 -25.38 8.11 16.15
C GLN A 212 -25.47 9.63 15.94
N GLU A 213 -24.37 10.35 16.21
CA GLU A 213 -24.25 11.78 15.89
C GLU A 213 -24.28 11.99 14.37
N ALA A 214 -23.45 11.24 13.62
CA ALA A 214 -23.38 11.32 12.16
C ALA A 214 -24.72 11.07 11.48
N ASN A 215 -25.51 10.10 11.98
CA ASN A 215 -26.86 9.81 11.50
C ASN A 215 -27.82 11.02 11.57
N LYS A 216 -27.51 12.04 12.38
CA LYS A 216 -28.35 13.25 12.56
C LYS A 216 -27.79 14.46 11.82
N THR A 217 -26.48 14.52 11.63
CA THR A 217 -25.78 15.75 11.19
C THR A 217 -25.19 15.67 9.79
N ALA A 218 -25.05 14.48 9.22
CA ALA A 218 -24.39 14.26 7.94
C ALA A 218 -25.20 13.39 6.99
N ASP A 219 -24.78 13.36 5.74
CA ASP A 219 -25.37 12.56 4.68
C ASP A 219 -24.53 11.33 4.34
N ILE A 220 -23.22 11.35 4.63
CA ILE A 220 -22.26 10.27 4.35
C ILE A 220 -21.31 10.12 5.55
N LEU A 221 -21.08 8.87 5.97
CA LEU A 221 -20.08 8.52 6.98
C LEU A 221 -18.80 8.02 6.29
N LEU A 222 -17.75 8.83 6.29
CA LEU A 222 -16.44 8.46 5.75
C LEU A 222 -15.57 7.84 6.85
N VAL A 223 -14.99 6.68 6.59
CA VAL A 223 -14.20 5.92 7.57
C VAL A 223 -12.80 5.62 7.03
N SER A 224 -11.76 5.94 7.79
CA SER A 224 -10.37 5.60 7.47
C SER A 224 -9.85 4.41 8.27
N VAL A 225 -8.97 4.63 9.23
CA VAL A 225 -8.37 3.57 10.06
C VAL A 225 -9.25 3.38 11.30
N TYR A 226 -9.53 2.13 11.66
CA TYR A 226 -10.37 1.76 12.82
C TYR A 226 -9.82 0.54 13.57
N HIS A 227 -8.59 0.12 13.27
CA HIS A 227 -8.01 -1.12 13.76
C HIS A 227 -7.49 -1.02 15.21
N SER A 228 -7.25 0.20 15.70
CA SER A 228 -6.81 0.42 17.09
C SER A 228 -7.95 0.77 18.05
N ILE A 229 -9.21 0.76 17.59
CA ILE A 229 -10.37 0.96 18.46
C ILE A 229 -10.40 -0.13 19.53
N LYS A 230 -10.62 0.29 20.78
CA LYS A 230 -10.64 -0.58 21.95
C LYS A 230 -12.05 -0.97 22.33
N ASP A 231 -12.24 -2.26 22.55
CA ASP A 231 -13.38 -2.83 23.25
C ASP A 231 -12.88 -3.37 24.60
N GLY A 232 -13.10 -2.59 25.66
CA GLY A 232 -12.42 -2.75 26.94
C GLY A 232 -10.89 -2.65 26.80
N LYS A 233 -10.17 -3.72 27.19
CA LYS A 233 -8.69 -3.75 27.14
C LYS A 233 -8.11 -4.25 25.81
N LYS A 234 -8.94 -4.80 24.93
CA LYS A 234 -8.51 -5.43 23.67
C LYS A 234 -8.83 -4.54 22.48
N ASN A 235 -8.11 -4.73 21.37
CA ASN A 235 -8.56 -4.16 20.09
C ASN A 235 -9.86 -4.86 19.67
N ILE A 236 -10.74 -4.11 19.03
CA ILE A 236 -11.99 -4.63 18.50
C ILE A 236 -11.74 -5.63 17.35
N ASN A 237 -12.64 -6.59 17.19
CA ASN A 237 -12.72 -7.34 15.95
C ASN A 237 -13.29 -6.43 14.87
N THR A 238 -12.50 -6.16 13.83
CA THR A 238 -12.82 -5.17 12.82
C THR A 238 -14.01 -5.55 11.95
N GLN A 239 -14.19 -6.85 11.65
CA GLN A 239 -15.37 -7.36 10.94
C GLN A 239 -16.65 -7.10 11.74
N LYS A 240 -16.62 -7.33 13.07
CA LYS A 240 -17.76 -7.03 13.95
C LYS A 240 -18.07 -5.54 13.99
N LEU A 241 -17.04 -4.68 14.03
CA LEU A 241 -17.24 -3.23 14.03
C LEU A 241 -17.88 -2.77 12.70
N VAL A 242 -17.41 -3.27 11.57
CA VAL A 242 -17.95 -2.91 10.26
C VAL A 242 -19.37 -3.48 10.06
N SER A 243 -19.65 -4.71 10.48
CA SER A 243 -21.02 -5.25 10.50
C SER A 243 -21.95 -4.40 11.36
N TRP A 244 -21.52 -4.02 12.56
CA TRP A 244 -22.29 -3.17 13.46
C TRP A 244 -22.54 -1.79 12.83
N MET A 245 -21.52 -1.16 12.22
CA MET A 245 -21.68 0.12 11.51
C MET A 245 -22.65 0.00 10.35
N ASN A 246 -22.52 -1.06 9.54
CA ASN A 246 -23.44 -1.34 8.47
C ASN A 246 -24.85 -1.38 9.05
N GLU A 247 -25.13 -2.17 10.09
CA GLU A 247 -26.47 -2.29 10.70
C GLU A 247 -27.03 -0.99 11.29
N ASN A 248 -26.18 -0.19 11.95
CA ASN A 248 -26.61 0.93 12.80
C ASN A 248 -26.49 2.31 12.14
N SER A 249 -25.80 2.43 11.02
CA SER A 249 -25.75 3.67 10.24
C SER A 249 -26.96 3.79 9.32
N ARG A 250 -27.64 4.94 9.37
CA ARG A 250 -28.76 5.30 8.49
C ARG A 250 -28.29 6.00 7.21
N ILE A 251 -27.02 6.37 7.17
CA ILE A 251 -26.35 7.02 6.04
C ILE A 251 -25.30 6.07 5.44
N PRO A 252 -24.90 6.23 4.17
CA PRO A 252 -23.89 5.39 3.55
C PRO A 252 -22.55 5.47 4.28
N VAL A 253 -21.96 4.31 4.58
CA VAL A 253 -20.62 4.20 5.16
C VAL A 253 -19.61 3.90 4.06
N VAL A 254 -18.61 4.76 3.92
CA VAL A 254 -17.63 4.73 2.84
C VAL A 254 -16.22 4.61 3.42
N GLY A 255 -15.53 3.53 3.08
CA GLY A 255 -14.14 3.32 3.49
C GLY A 255 -13.14 4.00 2.57
N VAL A 256 -11.99 4.43 3.10
CA VAL A 256 -10.84 4.91 2.30
C VAL A 256 -9.67 3.92 2.22
N TYR A 257 -9.86 2.70 2.73
CA TYR A 257 -8.93 1.58 2.64
C TYR A 257 -9.65 0.30 2.24
N GLU A 258 -8.93 -0.60 1.56
CA GLU A 258 -9.47 -1.92 1.13
C GLU A 258 -9.87 -2.79 2.33
N SER A 259 -9.24 -2.60 3.51
CA SER A 259 -9.62 -3.30 4.74
C SER A 259 -11.10 -3.15 5.07
N PHE A 260 -11.70 -2.00 4.77
CA PHE A 260 -13.10 -1.74 5.05
C PHE A 260 -14.02 -2.72 4.32
N ILE A 261 -13.72 -3.03 3.06
CA ILE A 261 -14.50 -4.00 2.27
C ILE A 261 -14.21 -5.43 2.73
N ILE A 262 -12.96 -5.73 3.04
CA ILE A 262 -12.55 -7.03 3.57
C ILE A 262 -13.29 -7.33 4.88
N ASP A 263 -13.59 -6.30 5.65
CA ASP A 263 -14.34 -6.38 6.90
C ASP A 263 -15.87 -6.33 6.71
N GLY A 264 -16.36 -6.29 5.47
CA GLY A 264 -17.80 -6.35 5.15
C GLY A 264 -18.44 -5.03 4.75
N GLY A 265 -17.65 -3.97 4.55
CA GLY A 265 -18.14 -2.65 4.12
C GLY A 265 -18.77 -2.69 2.72
N MET A 266 -19.68 -1.73 2.45
CA MET A 266 -20.42 -1.67 1.19
C MET A 266 -19.67 -0.93 0.08
N ILE A 267 -19.00 0.18 0.41
CA ILE A 267 -18.26 1.01 -0.55
C ILE A 267 -16.89 1.32 0.02
N ALA A 268 -15.85 1.22 -0.81
CA ALA A 268 -14.57 1.83 -0.50
C ALA A 268 -13.94 2.47 -1.73
N ILE A 269 -13.42 3.67 -1.52
CA ILE A 269 -12.66 4.44 -2.50
C ILE A 269 -11.24 4.52 -1.92
N ALA A 270 -10.51 3.43 -2.16
CA ALA A 270 -9.32 3.10 -1.38
C ALA A 270 -8.03 3.56 -2.05
N ILE A 271 -7.03 3.87 -1.21
CA ILE A 271 -5.65 4.03 -1.66
C ILE A 271 -5.21 2.77 -2.41
N SER A 272 -4.57 2.95 -3.56
CA SER A 272 -4.17 1.86 -4.45
C SER A 272 -2.83 1.25 -4.03
N GLY A 273 -2.85 0.15 -3.27
CA GLY A 273 -1.63 -0.62 -2.98
C GLY A 273 -0.93 -1.12 -4.25
N LEU A 274 -1.70 -1.41 -5.30
CA LEU A 274 -1.17 -1.78 -6.62
C LEU A 274 -0.33 -0.65 -7.22
N GLU A 275 -0.78 0.59 -7.14
CA GLU A 275 0.01 1.75 -7.60
C GLU A 275 1.25 1.95 -6.77
N GLN A 276 1.16 1.81 -5.44
CA GLN A 276 2.33 1.93 -4.57
C GLN A 276 3.43 0.95 -4.99
N GLY A 277 3.06 -0.32 -5.19
CA GLY A 277 3.99 -1.35 -5.67
C GLY A 277 4.49 -1.10 -7.09
N TYR A 278 3.59 -0.77 -8.00
CA TYR A 278 3.91 -0.53 -9.41
C TYR A 278 4.86 0.65 -9.57
N SER A 279 4.54 1.79 -8.97
CA SER A 279 5.31 3.02 -9.08
C SER A 279 6.69 2.86 -8.46
N ALA A 280 6.80 2.29 -7.26
CA ALA A 280 8.10 2.03 -6.64
C ALA A 280 8.97 1.07 -7.47
N ALA A 281 8.37 0.00 -8.00
CA ALA A 281 9.06 -0.93 -8.89
C ALA A 281 9.46 -0.28 -10.22
N TRP A 282 8.59 0.56 -10.78
CA TRP A 282 8.84 1.30 -12.01
C TRP A 282 9.99 2.28 -11.83
N LEU A 283 10.04 3.01 -10.70
CA LEU A 283 11.18 3.85 -10.35
C LEU A 283 12.48 3.03 -10.28
N ALA A 284 12.47 1.89 -9.59
CA ALA A 284 13.63 1.00 -9.48
C ALA A 284 14.11 0.51 -10.86
N PHE A 285 13.16 0.13 -11.72
CA PHE A 285 13.44 -0.30 -13.08
C PHE A 285 14.10 0.82 -13.91
N ASN A 286 13.58 2.04 -13.88
CA ASN A 286 14.18 3.16 -14.62
C ASN A 286 15.58 3.52 -14.09
N VAL A 287 15.80 3.42 -12.79
CA VAL A 287 17.10 3.64 -12.16
C VAL A 287 18.13 2.58 -12.59
N ILE A 288 17.71 1.33 -12.79
CA ILE A 288 18.59 0.22 -13.17
C ILE A 288 18.85 0.21 -14.68
N GLU A 289 17.79 0.25 -15.49
CA GLU A 289 17.88 0.07 -16.94
C GLU A 289 18.17 1.37 -17.68
N LYS A 290 17.42 2.42 -17.37
CA LYS A 290 17.55 3.72 -18.05
C LYS A 290 18.64 4.59 -17.45
N LYS A 291 19.31 4.12 -16.39
CA LYS A 291 20.38 4.82 -15.67
C LYS A 291 20.01 6.24 -15.22
N ILE A 292 18.71 6.48 -14.98
CA ILE A 292 18.25 7.77 -14.44
C ILE A 292 18.87 7.94 -13.06
N ALA A 293 19.48 9.10 -12.81
CA ALA A 293 20.01 9.42 -11.50
C ALA A 293 18.84 9.64 -10.55
N ILE A 294 18.86 8.96 -9.41
CA ILE A 294 17.74 8.97 -8.46
C ILE A 294 17.42 10.37 -7.92
N ARG A 295 18.42 11.24 -7.78
CA ARG A 295 18.26 12.65 -7.41
C ARG A 295 17.44 13.48 -8.39
N ASP A 296 17.34 13.03 -9.66
CA ASP A 296 16.57 13.72 -10.70
C ASP A 296 15.12 13.22 -10.76
N ILE A 297 14.77 12.21 -9.94
CA ILE A 297 13.43 11.64 -9.86
C ILE A 297 12.68 12.34 -8.72
N PRO A 298 11.67 13.16 -9.03
CA PRO A 298 10.86 13.78 -8.00
C PRO A 298 10.05 12.70 -7.25
N THR A 299 9.72 13.02 -6.01
CA THR A 299 8.72 12.26 -5.26
C THR A 299 7.43 12.16 -6.07
N LEU A 300 6.94 10.94 -6.27
CA LEU A 300 5.64 10.71 -6.87
C LEU A 300 4.55 10.82 -5.80
N ARG A 301 3.41 11.38 -6.19
CA ARG A 301 2.18 11.34 -5.40
C ARG A 301 1.29 10.23 -5.95
N GLY A 302 0.64 9.47 -5.09
CA GLY A 302 -0.40 8.51 -5.51
C GLY A 302 -1.51 9.24 -6.26
N LYS A 303 -1.85 8.77 -7.46
CA LYS A 303 -2.87 9.38 -8.33
C LYS A 303 -4.06 8.47 -8.57
N THR A 304 -3.90 7.17 -8.34
CA THR A 304 -4.95 6.18 -8.60
C THR A 304 -5.61 5.74 -7.31
N PHE A 305 -6.79 5.13 -7.46
CA PHE A 305 -7.56 4.59 -6.36
C PHE A 305 -8.15 3.24 -6.79
N SER A 306 -8.49 2.41 -5.81
CA SER A 306 -9.29 1.22 -6.02
C SER A 306 -10.72 1.49 -5.59
N LEU A 307 -11.67 1.28 -6.50
CA LEU A 307 -13.10 1.34 -6.20
C LEU A 307 -13.64 -0.06 -5.91
N PHE A 308 -14.34 -0.19 -4.80
CA PHE A 308 -15.03 -1.39 -4.40
C PHE A 308 -16.49 -1.04 -4.07
N ILE A 309 -17.41 -1.85 -4.61
CA ILE A 309 -18.84 -1.67 -4.36
C ILE A 309 -19.46 -3.07 -4.19
N ASN A 310 -20.05 -3.31 -3.02
CA ASN A 310 -21.00 -4.40 -2.81
C ASN A 310 -22.38 -3.93 -3.31
N LYS A 311 -22.62 -4.17 -4.60
CA LYS A 311 -23.73 -3.56 -5.36
C LYS A 311 -25.11 -3.96 -4.82
N ASP A 312 -25.27 -5.24 -4.47
CA ASP A 312 -26.55 -5.78 -4.03
C ASP A 312 -26.92 -5.23 -2.65
N GLU A 313 -25.95 -5.24 -1.73
CA GLU A 313 -26.15 -4.69 -0.38
C GLU A 313 -26.34 -3.18 -0.41
N LEU A 314 -25.58 -2.47 -1.26
CA LEU A 314 -25.72 -1.02 -1.44
C LEU A 314 -27.12 -0.65 -1.94
N ARG A 315 -27.63 -1.30 -2.99
CA ARG A 315 -28.96 -1.03 -3.54
C ARG A 315 -30.08 -1.40 -2.58
N LYS A 316 -29.90 -2.49 -1.84
CA LYS A 316 -30.87 -2.93 -0.83
C LYS A 316 -31.01 -1.91 0.30
N ARG A 317 -29.88 -1.35 0.77
CA ARG A 317 -29.86 -0.42 1.91
C ARG A 317 -30.12 1.03 1.51
N PHE A 318 -29.67 1.43 0.33
CA PHE A 318 -29.78 2.79 -0.20
C PHE A 318 -30.33 2.75 -1.63
N PRO A 319 -31.65 2.55 -1.82
CA PRO A 319 -32.26 2.44 -3.15
C PRO A 319 -32.08 3.68 -4.03
N GLN A 320 -31.79 4.83 -3.43
CA GLN A 320 -31.47 6.08 -4.13
C GLN A 320 -30.05 6.09 -4.73
N ALA A 321 -29.16 5.19 -4.29
CA ALA A 321 -27.79 5.10 -4.78
C ALA A 321 -27.76 4.71 -6.26
N GLN A 322 -27.13 5.55 -7.08
CA GLN A 322 -26.94 5.26 -8.49
C GLN A 322 -25.59 4.61 -8.70
N ILE A 323 -25.53 3.57 -9.54
CA ILE A 323 -24.24 2.98 -9.91
C ILE A 323 -24.16 3.10 -11.43
N PRO A 324 -23.61 4.22 -11.96
CA PRO A 324 -23.39 4.36 -13.38
C PRO A 324 -22.55 3.22 -13.94
N ILE A 325 -22.79 2.85 -15.20
CA ILE A 325 -22.11 1.71 -15.87
C ILE A 325 -20.59 1.81 -15.75
N ILE A 326 -20.03 3.02 -15.81
CA ILE A 326 -18.59 3.23 -15.65
C ILE A 326 -18.10 2.80 -14.25
N LEU A 327 -18.77 3.21 -13.18
CA LEU A 327 -18.42 2.76 -11.82
C LEU A 327 -18.70 1.26 -11.65
N ASP A 328 -19.77 0.76 -12.26
CA ASP A 328 -20.14 -0.64 -12.22
C ASP A 328 -19.04 -1.54 -12.82
N THR A 329 -18.48 -1.12 -13.95
CA THR A 329 -17.46 -1.85 -14.72
C THR A 329 -16.09 -1.82 -14.04
N PHE A 330 -15.70 -0.68 -13.47
CA PHE A 330 -14.38 -0.51 -12.85
C PHE A 330 -14.36 -0.85 -11.35
N SER A 331 -15.51 -0.97 -10.70
CA SER A 331 -15.58 -1.44 -9.32
C SER A 331 -15.22 -2.92 -9.21
N LYS A 332 -14.39 -3.27 -8.24
CA LYS A 332 -14.15 -4.66 -7.85
C LYS A 332 -15.33 -5.14 -6.98
N SER A 333 -15.89 -6.31 -7.27
CA SER A 333 -16.90 -6.94 -6.42
C SER A 333 -16.27 -7.59 -5.19
N SER A 334 -16.97 -7.57 -4.06
CA SER A 334 -16.52 -8.25 -2.82
C SER A 334 -16.35 -9.76 -3.02
N SER A 335 -17.14 -10.38 -3.90
CA SER A 335 -17.01 -11.80 -4.25
C SER A 335 -15.62 -12.18 -4.79
N LYS A 336 -14.96 -11.27 -5.53
CA LYS A 336 -13.58 -11.49 -6.03
C LYS A 336 -12.51 -11.37 -4.93
N LEU A 337 -12.83 -10.74 -3.80
CA LEU A 337 -11.94 -10.61 -2.64
C LEU A 337 -11.96 -11.83 -1.72
N ASN A 338 -13.07 -12.58 -1.67
CA ASN A 338 -13.16 -13.83 -0.90
C ASN A 338 -12.11 -14.87 -1.33
N HIS A 339 -11.67 -14.84 -2.59
CA HIS A 339 -10.57 -15.68 -3.08
C HIS A 339 -9.18 -15.29 -2.52
N LEU A 340 -9.02 -14.08 -1.98
CA LEU A 340 -7.80 -13.65 -1.28
C LEU A 340 -7.83 -14.00 0.21
N GLN A 341 -8.99 -14.34 0.77
CA GLN A 341 -9.17 -14.66 2.19
C GLN A 341 -8.81 -16.12 2.53
N ASN A 342 -8.51 -16.99 1.55
CA ASN A 342 -8.29 -18.42 1.80
C ASN A 342 -6.83 -18.88 1.61
N PRO A 343 -5.98 -18.68 2.62
CA PRO A 343 -4.98 -19.67 2.99
C PRO A 343 -5.37 -20.21 4.36
N ASN A 344 -5.65 -21.51 4.42
CA ASN A 344 -5.86 -22.28 5.65
C ASN A 344 -5.00 -21.75 6.82
N PHE A 345 -5.63 -21.01 7.73
CA PHE A 345 -5.09 -20.74 9.06
C PHE A 345 -5.07 -22.07 9.80
N ARG A 346 -3.99 -22.83 9.67
CA ARG A 346 -3.63 -23.84 10.65
C ARG A 346 -2.58 -23.24 11.57
N GLU A 347 -3.03 -22.88 12.77
CA GLU A 347 -2.16 -22.74 13.92
C GLU A 347 -1.34 -24.01 14.08
N ARG A 348 -0.02 -23.89 13.91
CA ARG A 348 1.00 -24.74 14.51
C ARG A 348 2.20 -23.90 14.88
#